data_AF-A0A939JL42-F1
#
_entry.id   AF-A0A939JL42-F1
#
_cell.length_a   1.000
_cell.length_b   1.000
_cell.length_c   1.000
_cell.angle_alpha   90.00
_cell.angle_beta   90.00
_cell.angle_gamma   90.00
#
_symmetry.space_group_name_H-M   'P 1'
#
loop_
_entity.id
_entity.type
_entity.pdbx_description
1 polymer ?
#
loop_
_entity_poly.entity_id
_entity_poly.type
_entity_poly.pdbx_seq_one_letter_code
_entity_poly.pdbx_strand_id
1 'polypeptide(L)'
;DLGIWDDAHIDGLAALTSQIKTYGSKTAIQLAHAGRKAEVEGTIYGPSAIPFDENSRTPVEMTKEDIKETVQAFKKGAERAKAAGFDIIEIH
;
A
#
# COMPACT_ATOMS: atom_id res chain seq x y z
N ASP A 1 9.41 -4.32 0.53
CA ASP A 1 7.94 -4.33 0.62
C ASP A 1 7.29 -5.02 -0.56
N LEU A 2 6.01 -5.37 -0.41
CA LEU A 2 5.18 -6.00 -1.43
C LEU A 2 4.18 -4.99 -2.03
N GLY A 3 3.59 -5.34 -3.18
CA GLY A 3 2.63 -4.52 -3.92
C GLY A 3 1.20 -5.08 -3.95
N ILE A 4 0.22 -4.17 -4.05
CA ILE A 4 -1.20 -4.50 -4.31
C ILE A 4 -1.90 -3.41 -5.16
N TRP A 5 -1.12 -2.66 -5.95
CA TRP A 5 -1.63 -1.57 -6.79
C TRP A 5 -2.19 -2.02 -8.14
N ASP A 6 -1.92 -3.28 -8.52
CA ASP A 6 -2.35 -3.93 -9.77
C ASP A 6 -3.08 -5.24 -9.48
N ASP A 7 -4.03 -5.62 -10.35
CA ASP A 7 -4.80 -6.85 -10.25
C ASP A 7 -3.91 -8.08 -10.46
N ALA A 8 -2.78 -7.93 -11.18
CA ALA A 8 -1.78 -8.99 -11.34
C ALA A 8 -1.18 -9.49 -10.00
N HIS A 9 -1.30 -8.72 -8.91
CA HIS A 9 -0.85 -9.16 -7.59
C HIS A 9 -1.82 -10.11 -6.89
N ILE A 10 -3.09 -10.21 -7.34
CA ILE A 10 -4.12 -10.98 -6.65
C ILE A 10 -3.75 -12.46 -6.56
N ASP A 11 -3.36 -13.07 -7.67
CA ASP A 11 -3.11 -14.52 -7.73
C ASP A 11 -1.94 -14.94 -6.82
N GLY A 12 -0.85 -14.15 -6.82
CA GLY A 12 0.30 -14.41 -5.96
C GLY A 12 -0.05 -14.25 -4.47
N LEU A 13 -0.82 -13.23 -4.13
CA LEU A 13 -1.28 -13.01 -2.76
C LEU A 13 -2.31 -14.06 -2.33
N ALA A 14 -3.19 -14.53 -3.23
CA ALA A 14 -4.15 -15.60 -2.97
C ALA A 14 -3.46 -16.94 -2.69
N ALA A 15 -2.39 -17.25 -3.42
CA ALA A 15 -1.56 -18.42 -3.13
C ALA A 15 -0.97 -18.34 -1.72
N LEU A 16 -0.47 -17.17 -1.31
CA LEU A 16 0.07 -16.94 0.02
C LEU A 16 -1.00 -17.10 1.12
N THR A 17 -2.15 -16.45 0.97
CA THR A 17 -3.21 -16.52 1.99
C THR A 17 -3.76 -17.94 2.12
N SER A 18 -3.96 -18.64 1.00
CA SER A 18 -4.41 -20.04 0.97
C SER A 18 -3.42 -20.93 1.73
N GLN A 19 -2.13 -20.81 1.44
CA GLN A 19 -1.09 -21.60 2.10
C GLN A 19 -1.06 -21.37 3.61
N ILE A 20 -1.11 -20.11 4.07
CA ILE A 20 -1.12 -19.78 5.50
C ILE A 20 -2.34 -20.40 6.19
N LYS A 21 -3.50 -20.34 5.55
CA LYS A 21 -4.76 -20.88 6.09
C LYS A 21 -4.75 -22.40 6.22
N THR A 22 -3.93 -23.13 5.45
CA THR A 22 -3.78 -24.60 5.63
C THR A 22 -3.25 -24.98 7.02
N TYR A 23 -2.61 -24.05 7.72
CA TYR A 23 -2.11 -24.24 9.09
C TYR A 23 -3.07 -23.73 10.18
N GLY A 24 -4.30 -23.34 9.83
CA GLY A 24 -5.31 -22.87 10.77
C GLY A 24 -5.20 -21.40 11.18
N SER A 25 -4.25 -20.66 10.63
CA SER A 25 -4.04 -19.23 10.91
C SER A 25 -4.99 -18.32 10.13
N LYS A 26 -5.31 -17.15 10.71
CA LYS A 26 -5.93 -16.02 10.00
C LYS A 26 -4.87 -15.20 9.28
N THR A 27 -5.26 -14.56 8.18
CA THR A 27 -4.36 -13.72 7.38
C THR A 27 -4.77 -12.26 7.46
N ALA A 28 -3.78 -11.38 7.68
CA ALA A 28 -3.96 -9.93 7.67
C ALA A 28 -3.01 -9.30 6.66
N ILE A 29 -3.44 -8.18 6.07
CA ILE A 29 -2.59 -7.32 5.25
C ILE A 29 -2.64 -5.89 5.78
N GLN A 30 -1.48 -5.26 5.87
CA GLN A 30 -1.34 -3.84 6.12
C GLN A 30 -1.24 -3.11 4.78
N LEU A 31 -2.26 -2.34 4.43
CA LEU A 31 -2.20 -1.44 3.28
C LEU A 31 -1.44 -0.19 3.70
N ALA A 32 -0.40 0.17 2.96
CA ALA A 32 0.53 1.22 3.36
C ALA A 32 0.90 2.14 2.19
N HIS A 33 1.22 3.38 2.53
CA HIS A 33 1.86 4.33 1.63
C HIS A 33 3.01 5.04 2.35
N ALA A 34 4.26 4.79 1.92
CA ALA A 34 5.44 5.31 2.61
C ALA A 34 5.59 6.85 2.56
N GLY A 35 4.91 7.51 1.61
CA GLY A 35 4.87 8.97 1.51
C GLY A 35 6.26 9.58 1.41
N ARG A 36 6.53 10.61 2.21
CA ARG A 36 7.82 11.31 2.23
C ARG A 36 9.02 10.47 2.69
N LYS A 37 8.78 9.26 3.21
CA LYS A 37 9.84 8.32 3.63
C LYS A 37 10.11 7.24 2.58
N ALA A 38 9.49 7.31 1.41
CA ALA A 38 9.71 6.33 0.36
C ALA A 38 11.12 6.46 -0.24
N GLU A 39 11.84 5.34 -0.34
CA GLU A 39 13.19 5.25 -0.91
C GLU A 39 13.18 4.76 -2.37
N VAL A 40 12.00 4.53 -2.95
CA VAL A 40 11.87 4.12 -4.36
C VAL A 40 12.34 5.21 -5.32
N GLU A 41 12.88 4.82 -6.47
CA GLU A 41 13.19 5.77 -7.53
C GLU A 41 11.93 6.48 -8.03
N GLY A 42 12.07 7.75 -8.43
CA GLY A 42 10.96 8.58 -8.90
C GLY A 42 10.38 9.53 -7.86
N THR A 43 9.24 10.13 -8.19
CA THR A 43 8.58 11.17 -7.40
C THR A 43 7.95 10.58 -6.14
N ILE A 44 8.20 11.22 -5.00
CA ILE A 44 7.55 10.89 -3.72
C ILE A 44 6.62 12.03 -3.30
N TYR A 45 5.52 11.68 -2.67
CA TYR A 45 4.47 12.62 -2.30
C TYR A 45 4.34 12.76 -0.78
N GLY A 46 3.94 13.94 -0.34
CA GLY A 46 3.67 14.24 1.06
C GLY A 46 2.65 15.37 1.23
N PRO A 47 2.13 15.57 2.45
CA PRO A 47 1.16 16.63 2.71
C PRO A 47 1.74 18.05 2.55
N SER A 48 3.07 18.18 2.57
CA SER A 48 3.81 19.42 2.34
C SER A 48 5.18 19.08 1.77
N ALA A 49 5.81 20.02 1.08
CA ALA A 49 7.18 19.89 0.55
C ALA A 49 8.25 19.98 1.66
N ILE A 50 8.15 19.13 2.69
CA ILE A 50 9.04 19.09 3.85
C ILE A 50 9.66 17.68 3.93
N PRO A 51 10.99 17.54 3.84
CA PRO A 51 11.66 16.24 3.92
C PRO A 51 11.46 15.60 5.30
N PHE A 52 11.71 14.29 5.39
CA PHE A 52 11.64 13.58 6.66
C PHE A 52 12.77 13.98 7.62
N ASP A 53 13.99 14.08 7.10
CA ASP A 53 15.20 14.58 7.76
C ASP A 53 16.13 15.26 6.73
N GLU A 54 17.32 15.69 7.17
CA GLU A 54 18.30 16.43 6.34
C GLU A 54 18.88 15.61 5.18
N ASN A 55 18.82 14.27 5.24
CA ASN A 55 19.36 13.37 4.21
C ASN A 55 18.27 12.84 3.27
N SER A 56 17.01 13.15 3.57
CA SER A 56 15.85 12.67 2.82
C SER A 56 15.53 13.58 1.63
N ARG A 57 14.97 13.01 0.58
CA ARG A 57 14.46 13.77 -0.57
C ARG A 57 13.25 14.62 -0.15
N THR A 58 13.15 15.83 -0.69
CA THR A 58 11.95 16.66 -0.54
C THR A 58 10.80 16.08 -1.34
N PRO A 59 9.63 15.78 -0.73
CA PRO A 59 8.47 15.29 -1.46
C PRO A 59 7.77 16.40 -2.24
N VAL A 60 6.98 16.02 -3.24
CA VAL A 60 5.99 16.89 -3.86
C VAL A 60 4.80 17.04 -2.91
N GLU A 61 4.38 18.28 -2.68
CA GLU A 61 3.15 18.58 -1.94
C GLU A 61 1.94 18.09 -2.74
N MET A 62 1.13 17.25 -2.10
CA MET A 62 -0.05 16.67 -2.74
C MET A 62 -1.12 17.74 -3.00
N THR A 63 -1.66 17.72 -4.21
CA THR A 63 -2.91 18.41 -4.55
C THR A 63 -4.11 17.66 -3.95
N LYS A 64 -5.29 18.28 -3.99
CA LYS A 64 -6.54 17.60 -3.58
C LYS A 64 -6.85 16.41 -4.48
N GLU A 65 -6.44 16.47 -5.74
CA GLU A 65 -6.60 15.40 -6.72
C GLU A 65 -5.69 14.22 -6.37
N ASP A 66 -4.42 14.46 -6.03
CA ASP A 66 -3.48 13.41 -5.57
C ASP A 66 -3.98 12.72 -4.30
N ILE A 67 -4.58 13.48 -3.38
CA ILE A 67 -5.17 12.93 -2.15
C ILE A 67 -6.34 12.01 -2.50
N LYS A 68 -7.25 12.45 -3.39
CA LYS A 68 -8.37 11.62 -3.84
C LYS A 68 -7.89 10.36 -4.55
N GLU A 69 -6.86 10.46 -5.39
CA GLU A 69 -6.25 9.32 -6.06
C GLU A 69 -5.68 8.32 -5.05
N THR A 70 -4.95 8.80 -4.04
CA THR A 70 -4.40 7.97 -2.97
C THR A 70 -5.52 7.26 -2.20
N VAL A 71 -6.60 7.96 -1.84
CA VAL A 71 -7.78 7.34 -1.21
C VAL A 71 -8.38 6.24 -2.11
N GLN A 72 -8.50 6.47 -3.42
CA GLN A 72 -8.96 5.44 -4.36
C GLN A 72 -7.97 4.27 -4.45
N ALA A 73 -6.67 4.52 -4.35
CA ALA A 73 -5.66 3.46 -4.36
C ALA A 73 -5.79 2.55 -3.12
N PHE A 74 -6.00 3.11 -1.91
CA PHE A 74 -6.30 2.32 -0.71
C PHE A 74 -7.58 1.51 -0.85
N LYS A 75 -8.65 2.11 -1.41
CA LYS A 75 -9.91 1.40 -1.70
C LYS A 75 -9.67 0.21 -2.62
N LYS A 76 -8.98 0.41 -3.76
CA LYS A 76 -8.66 -0.66 -4.71
C LYS A 76 -7.75 -1.73 -4.08
N GLY A 77 -6.80 -1.32 -3.24
CA GLY A 77 -5.96 -2.23 -2.46
C GLY A 77 -6.80 -3.11 -1.52
N ALA A 78 -7.81 -2.55 -0.86
CA ALA A 78 -8.74 -3.31 -0.02
C ALA A 78 -9.63 -4.27 -0.83
N GLU A 79 -10.11 -3.85 -2.00
CA GLU A 79 -10.88 -4.71 -2.92
C GLU A 79 -10.03 -5.91 -3.38
N ARG A 80 -8.77 -5.68 -3.74
CA ARG A 80 -7.82 -6.74 -4.11
C ARG A 80 -7.42 -7.62 -2.94
N ALA A 81 -7.23 -7.06 -1.75
CA ALA A 81 -6.96 -7.83 -0.53
C ALA A 81 -8.10 -8.80 -0.23
N LYS A 82 -9.35 -8.34 -0.37
CA LYS A 82 -10.53 -9.19 -0.27
C LYS A 82 -10.54 -10.28 -1.35
N ALA A 83 -10.24 -9.93 -2.60
CA ALA A 83 -10.16 -10.90 -3.69
C ALA A 83 -9.06 -11.96 -3.46
N ALA A 84 -7.93 -11.55 -2.90
CA ALA A 84 -6.82 -12.42 -2.51
C ALA A 84 -7.09 -13.22 -1.22
N GLY A 85 -8.26 -13.08 -0.60
CA GLY A 85 -8.67 -13.90 0.54
C GLY A 85 -8.01 -13.53 1.87
N PHE A 86 -7.58 -12.28 2.07
CA PHE A 86 -7.22 -11.80 3.41
C PHE A 86 -8.44 -11.73 4.33
N ASP A 87 -8.26 -12.06 5.62
CA ASP A 87 -9.35 -12.00 6.62
C ASP A 87 -9.44 -10.62 7.28
N ILE A 88 -8.31 -9.91 7.38
CA ILE A 88 -8.18 -8.64 8.10
C ILE A 88 -7.42 -7.64 7.22
N ILE A 89 -7.86 -6.38 7.24
CA ILE A 89 -7.17 -5.25 6.64
C ILE A 89 -6.79 -4.27 7.74
N GLU A 90 -5.52 -3.87 7.74
CA GLU A 90 -4.99 -2.78 8.55
C GLU A 90 -4.60 -1.62 7.62
N ILE A 91 -4.77 -0.38 8.10
CA ILE A 91 -4.44 0.85 7.35
C ILE A 91 -3.24 1.51 8.03
N HIS A 92 -2.18 1.73 7.25
CA HIS A 92 -0.95 2.42 7.64
C HIS A 92 -0.80 3.72 6.86
#